data_AF-A0A1Y5Q7E7-F1
#
_entry.id   AF-A0A1Y5Q7E7-F1
#
_cell.length_a   1.000
_cell.length_b   1.000
_cell.length_c   1.000
_cell.angle_alpha   90.00
_cell.angle_beta   90.00
_cell.angle_gamma   90.00
#
_symmetry.space_group_name_H-M   'P 1'
#
loop_
_entity.id
_entity.type
_entity.pdbx_description
1 polymer ?
#
loop_
_entity_poly.entity_id
_entity_poly.type
_entity_poly.pdbx_seq_one_letter_code
_entity_poly.pdbx_strand_id
1 'polypeptide(L)'
;MHAVVRMLAGLRGEGEAVAALTPILIRELLLTAGLARVQATGGNLGAEMKARGIWESRQAPFKRALQRHPAPQRWERFAAEASQVDRMAKGRAAGDPWLALERLLLALAEAQAVRLLARGTR
;
A
#
# COMPACT_ATOMS: atom_id res chain seq x y z
N MET A 1 -4.34 -11.76 8.30
CA MET A 1 -2.91 -12.09 8.09
C MET A 1 -2.62 -13.15 7.02
N HIS A 2 -3.16 -14.39 7.12
CA HIS A 2 -2.75 -15.49 6.21
C HIS A 2 -3.07 -15.30 4.70
N ALA A 3 -4.05 -14.48 4.32
CA ALA A 3 -4.43 -14.31 2.92
C ALA A 3 -3.35 -13.60 2.08
N VAL A 4 -2.73 -12.55 2.60
CA VAL A 4 -1.68 -11.77 1.90
C VAL A 4 -0.47 -12.64 1.60
N VAL A 5 0.01 -13.38 2.61
CA VAL A 5 1.18 -14.26 2.48
C VAL A 5 0.91 -15.38 1.47
N ARG A 6 -0.29 -16.00 1.51
CA ARG A 6 -0.66 -17.04 0.54
C ARG A 6 -0.75 -16.50 -0.89
N MET A 7 -1.33 -15.32 -1.09
CA MET A 7 -1.44 -14.69 -2.41
C MET A 7 -0.06 -14.38 -3.00
N LEU A 8 0.85 -13.82 -2.19
CA LEU A 8 2.22 -13.56 -2.63
C LEU A 8 3.00 -14.84 -2.94
N ALA A 9 2.80 -15.90 -2.13
CA ALA A 9 3.41 -17.20 -2.39
C ALA A 9 2.93 -17.81 -3.72
N GLY A 10 1.63 -17.67 -4.05
CA GLY A 10 1.08 -18.07 -5.34
C GLY A 10 1.71 -17.32 -6.50
N LEU A 11 1.66 -15.97 -6.47
CA LEU A 11 2.25 -15.12 -7.51
C LEU A 11 3.75 -15.41 -7.72
N ARG A 12 4.50 -15.64 -6.63
CA ARG A 12 5.91 -16.01 -6.71
C ARG A 12 6.11 -17.39 -7.34
N GLY A 13 5.25 -18.36 -7.02
CA GLY A 13 5.28 -19.71 -7.60
C GLY A 13 4.92 -19.74 -9.09
N GLU A 14 4.10 -18.78 -9.54
CA GLU A 14 3.71 -18.60 -10.94
C GLU A 14 4.80 -17.89 -11.78
N GLY A 15 5.90 -17.45 -11.16
CA GLY A 15 7.01 -16.78 -11.85
C GLY A 15 6.80 -15.29 -12.09
N GLU A 16 5.82 -14.67 -11.41
CA GLU A 16 5.55 -13.23 -11.53
C GLU A 16 6.73 -12.38 -11.08
N ALA A 17 6.92 -11.21 -11.70
CA ALA A 17 7.96 -10.28 -11.29
C ALA A 17 7.39 -9.21 -10.35
N VAL A 18 8.05 -8.96 -9.21
CA VAL A 18 7.65 -7.86 -8.30
C VAL A 18 7.55 -6.52 -9.03
N ALA A 19 8.42 -6.30 -10.03
CA ALA A 19 8.44 -5.08 -10.84
C ALA A 19 7.16 -4.87 -11.68
N ALA A 20 6.39 -5.91 -11.98
CA ALA A 20 5.11 -5.80 -12.68
C ALA A 20 3.98 -5.35 -11.73
N LEU A 21 4.07 -5.70 -10.45
CA LEU A 21 3.06 -5.39 -9.44
C LEU A 21 3.21 -3.96 -8.88
N THR A 22 4.45 -3.49 -8.73
CA THR A 22 4.75 -2.23 -8.03
C THR A 22 4.14 -0.97 -8.65
N PRO A 23 4.06 -0.78 -9.99
CA PRO A 23 3.46 0.44 -10.56
C PRO A 23 1.97 0.58 -10.22
N ILE A 24 1.24 -0.54 -10.19
CA ILE A 24 -0.19 -0.57 -9.84
C ILE A 24 -0.34 -0.23 -8.35
N LEU A 25 0.46 -0.85 -7.48
CA LEU A 25 0.43 -0.60 -6.04
C LEU A 25 0.76 0.86 -5.71
N ILE A 26 1.77 1.45 -6.35
CA ILE A 26 2.13 2.86 -6.13
C ILE A 26 0.97 3.78 -6.50
N ARG A 27 0.30 3.55 -7.64
CA ARG A 27 -0.86 4.34 -8.07
C ARG A 27 -1.98 4.30 -7.03
N GLU A 28 -2.35 3.11 -6.57
CA GLU A 28 -3.42 2.92 -5.58
C GLU A 28 -3.08 3.57 -4.23
N LEU A 29 -1.81 3.50 -3.81
CA LEU A 29 -1.35 4.13 -2.56
C LEU A 29 -1.35 5.65 -2.65
N LEU A 30 -0.94 6.24 -3.77
CA LEU A 30 -0.99 7.69 -3.99
C LEU A 30 -2.43 8.21 -4.05
N LEU A 31 -3.32 7.47 -4.71
CA LEU A 31 -4.75 7.75 -4.70
C LEU A 31 -5.28 7.74 -3.27
N THR A 32 -4.96 6.71 -2.48
CA THR A 32 -5.45 6.59 -1.11
C THR A 32 -4.83 7.63 -0.17
N ALA A 33 -3.58 8.04 -0.39
CA ALA A 33 -2.96 9.13 0.35
C ALA A 33 -3.70 10.46 0.15
N GLY A 34 -4.15 10.75 -1.07
CA GLY A 34 -4.99 11.93 -1.30
C GLY A 34 -6.35 11.86 -0.60
N LEU A 35 -6.98 10.68 -0.59
CA LEU A 35 -8.23 10.45 0.16
C LEU A 35 -8.02 10.63 1.68
N ALA A 36 -6.89 10.16 2.21
CA ALA A 36 -6.54 10.30 3.63
C ALA A 36 -6.38 11.78 4.02
N ARG A 37 -5.77 12.60 3.15
CA ARG A 37 -5.68 14.06 3.39
C ARG A 37 -7.06 14.71 3.45
N VAL A 38 -7.96 14.39 2.52
CA VAL A 38 -9.34 14.92 2.54
C VAL A 38 -10.08 14.50 3.80
N GLN A 39 -9.94 13.25 4.24
CA GLN A 39 -10.54 12.78 5.49
C GLN A 39 -9.99 13.53 6.70
N ALA A 40 -8.67 13.75 6.76
CA ALA A 40 -8.03 14.43 7.88
C ALA A 40 -8.43 15.91 8.00
N THR A 41 -8.76 16.57 6.89
CA THR A 41 -9.27 17.96 6.88
C THR A 41 -10.79 18.05 7.05
N GLY A 42 -11.48 16.94 7.34
CA GLY A 42 -12.95 16.91 7.49
C GLY A 42 -13.72 17.10 6.17
N GLY A 43 -13.07 16.91 5.02
CA GLY A 43 -13.71 17.07 3.72
C GLY A 43 -14.67 15.93 3.36
N ASN A 44 -15.46 16.13 2.29
CA ASN A 44 -16.41 15.13 1.82
C ASN A 44 -15.70 13.98 1.09
N LEU A 45 -15.35 12.94 1.84
CA LEU A 45 -14.64 11.76 1.32
C LEU A 45 -15.41 11.05 0.19
N GLY A 46 -16.74 10.98 0.26
CA GLY A 46 -17.56 10.34 -0.78
C GLY A 46 -17.55 11.10 -2.10
N ALA A 47 -17.60 12.44 -2.04
CA ALA A 47 -17.48 13.29 -3.22
C ALA A 47 -16.08 13.17 -3.85
N GLU A 48 -15.02 13.19 -3.04
CA GLU A 48 -13.64 13.01 -3.51
C GLU A 48 -13.45 11.64 -4.17
N MET A 49 -13.99 10.56 -3.58
CA MET A 49 -13.96 9.22 -4.16
C MET A 49 -14.61 9.20 -5.55
N LYS A 50 -15.80 9.80 -5.71
CA LYS A 50 -16.48 9.89 -7.00
C LYS A 50 -15.70 10.71 -8.01
N ALA A 51 -15.12 11.85 -7.60
CA ALA A 51 -14.28 12.68 -8.46
C ALA A 51 -13.04 11.93 -8.99
N ARG A 52 -12.55 10.94 -8.24
CA ARG A 52 -11.46 10.03 -8.65
C ARG A 52 -11.92 8.75 -9.35
N GLY A 53 -13.20 8.65 -9.71
CA GLY A 53 -13.77 7.48 -10.41
C GLY A 53 -14.02 6.26 -9.51
N ILE A 54 -14.01 6.43 -8.18
CA ILE A 54 -14.30 5.37 -7.21
C ILE A 54 -15.80 5.37 -6.92
N TRP A 55 -16.53 4.63 -7.74
CA TRP A 55 -17.98 4.44 -7.60
C TRP A 55 -18.34 3.65 -6.34
N GLU A 56 -19.61 3.74 -5.93
CA GLU A 56 -20.11 3.26 -4.63
C GLU A 56 -19.69 1.81 -4.31
N SER A 57 -19.76 0.91 -5.28
CA SER A 57 -19.37 -0.50 -5.15
C SER A 57 -17.89 -0.73 -4.79
N ARG A 58 -17.02 0.25 -5.08
CA ARG A 58 -15.58 0.20 -4.81
C ARG A 58 -15.15 1.02 -3.59
N GLN A 59 -16.03 1.81 -2.98
CA GLN A 59 -15.64 2.73 -1.90
C GLN A 59 -15.38 2.02 -0.56
N ALA A 60 -16.13 0.95 -0.26
CA ALA A 60 -16.07 0.30 1.06
C ALA A 60 -14.66 -0.19 1.44
N PRO A 61 -13.88 -0.84 0.56
CA PRO A 61 -12.48 -1.19 0.83
C PRO A 61 -11.60 0.03 1.18
N PHE A 62 -11.71 1.14 0.45
CA PHE A 62 -10.95 2.37 0.75
C PHE A 62 -11.33 2.94 2.11
N LYS A 63 -12.63 3.04 2.42
CA LYS A 63 -13.10 3.55 3.72
C LYS A 63 -12.56 2.71 4.88
N ARG A 64 -12.61 1.38 4.77
CA ARG A 64 -12.04 0.46 5.78
C ARG A 64 -10.52 0.61 5.92
N ALA A 65 -9.82 0.81 4.81
CA ALA A 65 -8.38 0.99 4.85
C ALA A 65 -7.99 2.31 5.53
N LEU A 66 -8.68 3.40 5.20
CA LEU A 66 -8.51 4.71 5.83
C LEU A 66 -8.83 4.70 7.33
N GLN A 67 -9.89 3.99 7.74
CA GLN A 67 -10.21 3.78 9.16
C GLN A 67 -9.10 3.03 9.90
N ARG A 68 -8.46 2.03 9.26
CA ARG A 68 -7.34 1.28 9.85
C ARG A 68 -6.10 2.14 10.04
N HIS A 69 -5.88 3.10 9.14
CA HIS A 69 -4.71 3.98 9.12
C HIS A 69 -5.16 5.45 9.06
N PRO A 70 -5.62 6.03 10.18
CA PRO A 70 -6.25 7.35 10.20
C PRO A 70 -5.26 8.51 9.98
N ALA A 71 -3.98 8.32 10.29
CA ALA A 71 -2.97 9.35 10.10
C ALA A 71 -2.61 9.50 8.60
N PRO A 72 -2.83 10.66 7.96
CA PRO A 72 -2.60 10.83 6.52
C PRO A 72 -1.14 10.62 6.11
N GLN A 73 -0.19 11.03 6.96
CA GLN A 73 1.25 10.85 6.72
C GLN A 73 1.64 9.36 6.61
N ARG A 74 0.84 8.45 7.17
CA ARG A 74 1.08 7.01 7.06
C ARG A 74 0.92 6.50 5.63
N TRP A 75 -0.02 7.07 4.89
CA TRP A 75 -0.26 6.70 3.49
C TRP A 75 0.85 7.19 2.56
N GLU A 76 1.39 8.37 2.83
CA GLU A 76 2.56 8.89 2.13
C GLU A 76 3.78 7.99 2.38
N ARG A 77 3.97 7.52 3.62
CA ARG A 77 5.00 6.54 3.94
C ARG A 77 4.79 5.20 3.20
N PHE A 78 3.56 4.70 3.11
CA PHE A 78 3.30 3.47 2.33
C PHE A 78 3.65 3.63 0.85
N ALA A 79 3.31 4.78 0.23
CA ALA A 79 3.68 5.06 -1.16
C ALA A 79 5.21 5.14 -1.34
N ALA A 80 5.93 5.71 -0.36
CA ALA A 80 7.39 5.74 -0.36
C ALA A 80 8.02 4.34 -0.22
N GLU A 81 7.48 3.48 0.64
CA GLU A 81 7.94 2.09 0.76
C GLU A 81 7.64 1.29 -0.51
N ALA A 82 6.48 1.47 -1.14
CA ALA A 82 6.19 0.83 -2.44
C ALA A 82 7.18 1.26 -3.52
N SER A 83 7.58 2.53 -3.52
CA SER A 83 8.61 3.06 -4.42
C SER A 83 10.00 2.49 -4.11
N GLN A 84 10.31 2.17 -2.85
CA GLN A 84 11.52 1.41 -2.52
C GLN A 84 11.46 -0.01 -3.08
N VAL A 85 10.34 -0.71 -2.88
CA VAL A 85 10.14 -2.08 -3.40
C VAL A 85 10.36 -2.09 -4.93
N ASP A 86 9.81 -1.10 -5.64
CA ASP A 86 10.01 -0.92 -7.08
C ASP A 86 11.50 -0.75 -7.45
N ARG A 87 12.24 0.07 -6.70
CA ARG A 87 13.69 0.22 -6.91
C ARG A 87 14.44 -1.08 -6.67
N MET A 88 14.11 -1.82 -5.61
CA MET A 88 14.72 -3.14 -5.33
C MET A 88 14.43 -4.12 -6.47
N ALA A 89 13.17 -4.20 -6.90
CA ALA A 89 12.74 -5.09 -7.98
C ALA A 89 13.41 -4.78 -9.32
N LYS A 90 13.79 -3.51 -9.54
CA LYS A 90 14.53 -3.05 -10.74
C LYS A 90 16.05 -3.06 -10.57
N GLY A 91 16.58 -3.61 -9.48
CA GLY A 91 18.02 -3.64 -9.20
C GLY A 91 18.65 -2.27 -8.91
N ARG A 92 17.84 -1.25 -8.61
CA ARG A 92 18.26 0.14 -8.32
C ARG A 92 18.39 0.42 -6.82
N ALA A 93 18.17 -0.58 -5.98
CA ALA A 93 18.40 -0.52 -4.55
C ALA A 93 18.66 -1.94 -4.00
N ALA A 94 19.42 -2.04 -2.91
CA ALA A 94 19.68 -3.30 -2.23
C ALA A 94 18.45 -3.82 -1.47
N GLY A 95 18.34 -5.13 -1.33
CA GLY A 95 17.32 -5.82 -0.53
C GLY A 95 16.56 -6.90 -1.31
N ASP A 96 15.75 -7.69 -0.61
CA ASP A 96 14.84 -8.66 -1.21
C ASP A 96 13.48 -7.97 -1.52
N PRO A 97 13.12 -7.78 -2.80
CA PRO A 97 11.89 -7.11 -3.19
C PRO A 97 10.63 -7.88 -2.78
N TRP A 98 10.67 -9.22 -2.72
CA TRP A 98 9.53 -10.03 -2.29
C TRP A 98 9.29 -9.87 -0.79
N LEU A 99 10.34 -9.94 0.02
CA LEU A 99 10.24 -9.72 1.46
C LEU A 99 9.77 -8.30 1.79
N ALA A 100 10.28 -7.31 1.07
CA ALA A 100 9.88 -5.91 1.25
C ALA A 100 8.40 -5.69 0.85
N LEU A 101 7.96 -6.29 -0.25
CA LEU A 101 6.55 -6.27 -0.66
C LEU A 101 5.65 -6.93 0.38
N GLU A 102 6.02 -8.10 0.89
CA GLU A 102 5.25 -8.80 1.93
C GLU A 102 5.08 -7.94 3.18
N ARG A 103 6.16 -7.33 3.67
CA ARG A 103 6.12 -6.42 4.84
C ARG A 103 5.21 -5.23 4.59
N LEU A 104 5.25 -4.64 3.39
CA LEU A 104 4.36 -3.54 3.01
C LEU A 104 2.89 -3.97 3.00
N LEU A 105 2.55 -5.09 2.36
CA LEU A 105 1.16 -5.55 2.29
C LEU A 105 0.61 -5.96 3.67
N LEU A 106 1.45 -6.54 4.54
CA LEU A 106 1.08 -6.82 5.93
C LEU A 106 0.84 -5.53 6.71
N ALA A 107 1.70 -4.52 6.56
CA ALA A 107 1.54 -3.21 7.19
C ALA A 107 0.27 -2.48 6.71
N LEU A 108 -0.12 -2.64 5.45
CA LEU A 108 -1.38 -2.12 4.92
C LEU A 108 -2.60 -2.84 5.52
N ALA A 109 -2.51 -4.15 5.66
CA ALA A 109 -3.59 -4.99 6.19
C ALA A 109 -3.79 -4.84 7.70
N GLU A 110 -2.74 -4.52 8.46
CA GLU A 110 -2.75 -4.52 9.93
C GLU A 110 -2.01 -3.28 10.49
N ALA A 111 -2.71 -2.45 11.27
CA ALA A 111 -2.12 -1.22 11.84
C ALA A 111 -0.87 -1.47 12.69
N GLN A 112 -0.87 -2.57 13.44
CA GLN A 112 0.25 -3.02 14.29
C GLN A 112 1.46 -3.52 13.50
N ALA A 113 1.27 -3.99 12.27
CA ALA A 113 2.34 -4.52 11.44
C ALA A 113 3.18 -3.41 10.78
N VAL A 114 2.80 -2.14 10.93
CA VAL A 114 3.60 -0.99 10.48
C VAL A 114 5.01 -0.98 11.08
N ARG A 115 5.20 -1.59 12.26
CA ARG A 115 6.53 -1.80 12.84
C ARG A 115 7.49 -2.60 11.94
N LEU A 116 6.97 -3.44 11.03
CA LEU A 116 7.78 -4.19 10.07
C LEU A 116 8.43 -3.31 9.01
N LEU A 117 7.94 -2.07 8.84
CA LEU A 117 8.50 -1.05 7.94
C LEU A 117 9.53 -0.15 8.64
N ALA A 118 9.73 -0.29 9.96
CA ALA A 118 10.85 0.34 10.62
C ALA A 118 12.11 -0.37 10.15
N ARG A 119 12.83 0.23 9.19
CA ARG A 119 14.14 -0.27 8.82
C ARG A 119 15.02 -0.16 10.05
N GLY A 120 15.53 -1.29 10.53
CA GLY A 120 16.66 -1.27 11.44
C GLY A 120 17.78 -0.53 10.73
N THR A 121 18.10 0.66 11.19
CA THR A 121 19.41 1.26 10.98
C THR A 121 20.43 0.25 11.47
N ARG A 122 21.02 -0.50 10.54
CA ARG A 122 22.33 -1.11 10.71
C ARG A 122 23.25 -0.40 9.73
#